data_AF-A0A101IZI8-F1
#
_entry.id   AF-A0A101IZI8-F1
#
_cell.length_a   1.000
_cell.length_b   1.000
_cell.length_c   1.000
_cell.angle_alpha   90.00
_cell.angle_beta   90.00
_cell.angle_gamma   90.00
#
_symmetry.space_group_name_H-M   'P 1'
#
loop_
_entity.id
_entity.type
_entity.pdbx_description
1 polymer ?
#
loop_
_entity_poly.entity_id
_entity_poly.type
_entity_poly.pdbx_seq_one_letter_code
_entity_poly.pdbx_strand_id
1 'polypeptide(L)'
;MVNMMLNGIQQAGVHEWEVPVGYVPDMRVSGRLFLSETLGKTLEEGAARQLANVATLPGIIGHSFGMPDIHWGYGFPIGGVAAFSESEGIISPGGVGFDINCGVRLITTPLTLHDLDDRHTIIDKLYKKIPTGVGSKGTLRFQGSKLDELLSRGSSYVIGEGLGLPDDALLCEENGCMKEAKPELVSEKARTRGIPQCGTLGSGNHFLELQVVSSIQDQKTAQAFGITEGTICCMIHCGSRGLGHQVCTDHIRTMEKVSQKYGIRLPDRQLACAPLTSREGQDYFGAMAAAANYAWANRQIITHELRLLFEGAFGIDYKEMPLVYDVAHNIAKWEMHTVSGEEQRVCVHRKGATRAFGPGRKELPQKYRETGQPVMIPGSMGTASYLLAGTETAMQKTFGSTCHGAGRVSSRKAARNALSGNEVAADLKQKGIIVMAPSGDAIAEEAPSMYKPSDEVVRVVRETGISRVIATLMPLGVIKG
;
A
#
# COMPACT_ATOMS: atom_id res chain seq x y z
N MET A 1 27.74 -23.29 2.42
CA MET A 1 28.22 -22.14 1.61
C MET A 1 27.48 -20.92 2.12
N VAL A 2 28.18 -20.09 2.91
CA VAL A 2 27.63 -18.91 3.58
C VAL A 2 27.15 -17.92 2.52
N ASN A 3 25.88 -17.55 2.62
CA ASN A 3 25.18 -16.74 1.65
C ASN A 3 25.78 -15.32 1.64
N MET A 4 26.16 -14.85 0.46
CA MET A 4 26.61 -13.48 0.16
C MET A 4 25.47 -12.47 0.33
N MET A 5 24.88 -12.37 1.52
CA MET A 5 24.12 -11.16 1.85
C MET A 5 25.13 -10.02 1.84
N LEU A 6 25.05 -9.22 0.77
CA LEU A 6 25.91 -8.12 0.33
C LEU A 6 27.07 -7.77 1.28
N ASN A 7 28.30 -7.81 0.77
CA ASN A 7 29.52 -7.43 1.50
C ASN A 7 29.29 -6.19 2.38
N GLY A 8 29.48 -6.35 3.70
CA GLY A 8 29.34 -5.27 4.67
C GLY A 8 28.00 -5.20 5.41
N ILE A 9 27.00 -6.03 5.07
CA ILE A 9 25.75 -6.16 5.85
C ILE A 9 25.95 -7.20 6.96
N GLN A 10 25.48 -6.88 8.18
CA GLN A 10 25.71 -7.70 9.38
C GLN A 10 24.40 -8.25 9.92
N GLN A 11 24.39 -9.48 10.44
CA GLN A 11 23.20 -10.01 11.10
C GLN A 11 23.02 -9.35 12.47
N ALA A 12 21.82 -8.84 12.75
CA ALA A 12 21.47 -8.16 14.00
C ALA A 12 20.46 -8.92 14.85
N GLY A 13 19.75 -9.89 14.26
CA GLY A 13 18.76 -10.71 14.95
C GLY A 13 18.14 -11.76 14.03
N VAL A 14 17.07 -12.40 14.53
CA VAL A 14 16.28 -13.35 13.74
C VAL A 14 15.60 -12.61 12.59
N HIS A 15 16.01 -12.92 11.36
CA HIS A 15 15.65 -12.21 10.13
C HIS A 15 15.96 -10.71 10.12
N GLU A 16 16.79 -10.22 11.03
CA GLU A 16 17.14 -8.81 11.11
C GLU A 16 18.60 -8.62 10.70
N TRP A 17 18.83 -7.68 9.78
CA TRP A 17 20.15 -7.37 9.25
C TRP A 17 20.40 -5.86 9.33
N GLU A 18 21.65 -5.49 9.53
CA GLU A 18 22.12 -4.12 9.65
C GLU A 18 22.97 -3.72 8.44
N VAL A 19 22.61 -2.61 7.83
CA VAL A 19 23.47 -1.86 6.90
C VAL A 19 24.20 -0.82 7.75
N PRO A 20 25.49 -1.04 8.09
CA PRO A 20 26.18 -0.24 9.09
C PRO A 20 26.39 1.20 8.62
N VAL A 21 26.49 2.13 9.57
CA VAL A 21 26.90 3.51 9.29
C VAL A 21 28.27 3.48 8.59
N GLY A 22 28.37 4.17 7.46
CA GLY A 22 29.56 4.16 6.60
C GLY A 22 29.47 3.21 5.41
N TYR A 23 28.39 2.43 5.26
CA TYR A 23 28.13 1.65 4.03
C TYR A 23 28.09 2.55 2.78
N VAL A 24 27.53 3.76 2.93
CA VAL A 24 27.77 4.89 2.04
C VAL A 24 28.26 6.09 2.86
N PRO A 25 28.99 7.05 2.25
CA PRO A 25 29.38 8.27 2.94
C PRO A 25 28.18 9.04 3.48
N ASP A 26 28.39 9.79 4.57
CA ASP A 26 27.42 10.72 5.17
C ASP A 26 26.16 10.05 5.79
N MET A 27 26.17 8.74 6.03
CA MET A 27 25.10 8.08 6.80
C MET A 27 25.02 8.65 8.21
N ARG A 28 23.79 9.01 8.63
CA ARG A 28 23.49 9.55 9.97
C ARG A 28 23.02 8.46 10.92
N VAL A 29 22.37 7.43 10.38
CA VAL A 29 21.88 6.24 11.09
C VAL A 29 22.19 4.99 10.28
N SER A 30 22.08 3.80 10.88
CA SER A 30 22.18 2.54 10.13
C SER A 30 20.89 2.23 9.36
N GLY A 31 20.98 1.31 8.40
CA GLY A 31 19.81 0.68 7.80
C GLY A 31 19.44 -0.63 8.50
N ARG A 32 18.16 -0.96 8.59
CA ARG A 32 17.64 -2.21 9.15
C ARG A 32 16.82 -2.95 8.09
N LEU A 33 17.21 -4.18 7.77
CA LEU A 33 16.51 -5.06 6.83
C LEU A 33 15.82 -6.19 7.59
N PHE A 34 14.61 -6.54 7.17
CA PHE A 34 13.87 -7.71 7.66
C PHE A 34 13.82 -8.78 6.58
N LEU A 35 14.73 -9.75 6.60
CA LEU A 35 14.88 -10.75 5.54
C LEU A 35 15.22 -12.12 6.12
N SER A 36 14.56 -13.16 5.64
CA SER A 36 15.07 -14.52 5.80
C SER A 36 16.26 -14.76 4.87
N GLU A 37 16.97 -15.88 5.06
CA GLU A 37 18.01 -16.30 4.12
C GLU A 37 17.49 -16.45 2.69
N THR A 38 16.25 -16.93 2.53
CA THR A 38 15.60 -17.10 1.23
C THR A 38 15.33 -15.74 0.57
N LEU A 39 14.72 -14.80 1.30
CA LEU A 39 14.43 -13.47 0.74
C LEU A 39 15.70 -12.66 0.53
N GLY A 40 16.73 -12.83 1.37
CA GLY A 40 18.02 -12.16 1.20
C GLY A 40 18.75 -12.54 -0.08
N LYS A 41 18.51 -13.73 -0.66
CA LYS A 41 19.02 -14.08 -2.01
C LYS A 41 18.42 -13.25 -3.13
N THR A 42 17.27 -12.61 -2.88
CA THR A 42 16.59 -11.74 -3.84
C THR A 42 16.91 -10.26 -3.63
N LEU A 43 17.72 -9.92 -2.62
CA LEU A 43 18.06 -8.54 -2.31
C LEU A 43 18.98 -7.96 -3.38
N GLU A 44 18.50 -6.96 -4.10
CA GLU A 44 19.29 -6.22 -5.07
C GLU A 44 20.28 -5.29 -4.35
N GLU A 45 21.55 -5.26 -4.79
CA GLU A 45 22.56 -4.33 -4.27
C GLU A 45 22.08 -2.88 -4.35
N GLY A 46 21.42 -2.52 -5.45
CA GLY A 46 20.81 -1.20 -5.64
C GLY A 46 19.76 -0.87 -4.58
N ALA A 47 18.94 -1.83 -4.13
CA ALA A 47 17.93 -1.61 -3.11
C ALA A 47 18.56 -1.42 -1.72
N ALA A 48 19.59 -2.20 -1.37
CA ALA A 48 20.35 -2.00 -0.14
C ALA A 48 21.09 -0.65 -0.14
N ARG A 49 21.65 -0.25 -1.29
CA ARG A 49 22.27 1.07 -1.44
C ARG A 49 21.27 2.21 -1.33
N GLN A 50 20.07 2.06 -1.87
CA GLN A 50 18.98 3.03 -1.69
C GLN A 50 18.61 3.18 -0.22
N LEU A 51 18.51 2.07 0.52
CA LEU A 51 18.28 2.10 1.96
C LEU A 51 19.38 2.88 2.69
N ALA A 52 20.66 2.58 2.38
CA ALA A 52 21.80 3.31 2.94
C ALA A 52 21.78 4.81 2.58
N ASN A 53 21.42 5.15 1.34
CA ASN A 53 21.30 6.54 0.90
C ASN A 53 20.19 7.29 1.67
N VAL A 54 19.05 6.65 1.95
CA VAL A 54 17.99 7.24 2.78
C VAL A 54 18.52 7.58 4.17
N ALA A 55 19.40 6.75 4.73
CA ALA A 55 20.02 6.97 6.03
C ALA A 55 20.95 8.20 6.11
N THR A 56 21.25 8.85 4.98
CA THR A 56 22.04 10.11 4.93
C THR A 56 21.19 11.37 5.13
N LEU A 57 19.85 11.24 5.02
CA LEU A 57 18.93 12.37 4.95
C LEU A 57 18.79 13.10 6.30
N PRO A 58 18.76 14.46 6.31
CA PRO A 58 18.66 15.23 7.55
C PRO A 58 17.44 14.88 8.38
N GLY A 59 17.64 14.84 9.71
CA GLY A 59 16.58 14.58 10.69
C GLY A 59 16.02 13.17 10.70
N ILE A 60 16.61 12.19 10.00
CA ILE A 60 16.18 10.79 10.09
C ILE A 60 16.38 10.24 11.51
N ILE A 61 15.40 9.46 12.00
CA ILE A 61 15.37 8.93 13.36
C ILE A 61 15.45 7.40 13.34
N GLY A 62 16.24 6.83 14.24
CA GLY A 62 16.34 5.38 14.44
C GLY A 62 17.13 4.72 13.32
N HIS A 63 16.44 4.20 12.29
CA HIS A 63 17.03 3.55 11.13
C HIS A 63 16.28 3.94 9.85
N SER A 64 16.92 3.70 8.71
CA SER A 64 16.16 3.46 7.47
C SER A 64 15.75 1.98 7.43
N PHE A 65 14.47 1.66 7.20
CA PHE A 65 13.98 0.28 7.24
C PHE A 65 13.66 -0.26 5.85
N GLY A 66 14.07 -1.50 5.59
CA GLY A 66 13.65 -2.30 4.45
C GLY A 66 12.86 -3.52 4.89
N MET A 67 11.57 -3.54 4.54
CA MET A 67 10.65 -4.64 4.79
C MET A 67 11.01 -5.87 3.95
N PRO A 68 10.45 -7.07 4.23
CA PRO A 68 10.86 -8.30 3.54
C PRO A 68 10.58 -8.32 2.02
N ASP A 69 9.65 -7.48 1.58
CA ASP A 69 9.30 -7.22 0.19
C ASP A 69 10.18 -6.14 -0.47
N ILE A 70 11.29 -5.73 0.17
CA ILE A 70 12.20 -4.69 -0.34
C ILE A 70 12.71 -5.01 -1.75
N HIS A 71 12.67 -4.01 -2.63
CA HIS A 71 13.24 -4.06 -3.98
C HIS A 71 13.52 -2.64 -4.49
N TRP A 72 14.20 -2.55 -5.63
CA TRP A 72 14.61 -1.27 -6.21
C TRP A 72 13.42 -0.33 -6.48
N GLY A 73 13.59 0.94 -6.11
CA GLY A 73 12.60 2.00 -6.32
C GLY A 73 13.19 3.28 -6.90
N TYR A 74 12.43 4.37 -6.84
CA TYR A 74 12.91 5.72 -7.15
C TYR A 74 13.39 6.45 -5.88
N GLY A 75 14.70 6.62 -5.72
CA GLY A 75 15.31 7.24 -4.53
C GLY A 75 15.26 6.34 -3.30
N PHE A 76 14.07 6.20 -2.71
CA PHE A 76 13.82 5.21 -1.66
C PHE A 76 13.52 3.84 -2.29
N PRO A 77 13.92 2.74 -1.65
CA PRO A 77 13.49 1.42 -2.07
C PRO A 77 11.97 1.27 -1.87
N ILE A 78 11.32 0.43 -2.67
CA ILE A 78 9.98 -0.06 -2.35
C ILE A 78 10.13 -1.09 -1.22
N GLY A 79 9.20 -1.14 -0.27
CA GLY A 79 9.42 -1.81 1.02
C GLY A 79 10.13 -0.90 2.04
N GLY A 80 10.26 0.40 1.74
CA GLY A 80 11.02 1.35 2.55
C GLY A 80 10.17 2.06 3.60
N VAL A 81 10.73 2.23 4.80
CA VAL A 81 10.20 3.14 5.84
C VAL A 81 11.31 4.02 6.38
N ALA A 82 11.03 5.30 6.59
CA ALA A 82 11.90 6.21 7.32
C ALA A 82 11.08 7.23 8.09
N ALA A 83 11.46 7.50 9.34
CA ALA A 83 10.85 8.55 10.16
C ALA A 83 11.80 9.74 10.25
N PHE A 84 11.25 10.94 10.11
CA PHE A 84 11.99 12.20 10.16
C PHE A 84 11.45 13.09 11.26
N SER A 85 12.34 13.80 11.96
CA SER A 85 11.96 14.75 13.00
C SER A 85 11.15 15.91 12.43
N GLU A 86 10.24 16.47 13.24
CA GLU A 86 9.41 17.60 12.81
C GLU A 86 10.24 18.86 12.50
N SER A 87 11.27 19.14 13.30
CA SER A 87 12.06 20.37 13.21
C SER A 87 13.19 20.33 12.17
N GLU A 88 13.88 19.20 12.04
CA GLU A 88 15.09 19.06 11.21
C GLU A 88 14.90 18.11 10.01
N GLY A 89 13.78 17.39 10.01
CA GLY A 89 13.47 16.37 9.03
C GLY A 89 13.10 16.90 7.66
N ILE A 90 13.10 15.99 6.70
CA ILE A 90 12.76 16.27 5.31
C ILE A 90 11.46 15.59 4.89
N ILE A 91 10.94 16.03 3.76
CA ILE A 91 9.93 15.31 3.01
C ILE A 91 10.42 15.05 1.60
N SER A 92 10.38 13.79 1.17
CA SER A 92 10.75 13.38 -0.19
C SER A 92 9.55 12.74 -0.89
N PRO A 93 9.15 13.22 -2.08
CA PRO A 93 8.17 12.50 -2.91
C PRO A 93 8.65 11.11 -3.31
N GLY A 94 9.97 10.94 -3.50
CA GLY A 94 10.58 9.63 -3.76
C GLY A 94 10.41 8.64 -2.61
N GLY A 95 10.29 9.12 -1.37
CA GLY A 95 10.00 8.32 -0.17
C GLY A 95 8.53 8.00 0.07
N VAL A 96 7.61 8.61 -0.69
CA VAL A 96 6.19 8.29 -0.69
C VAL A 96 5.85 7.36 -1.87
N GLY A 97 6.40 7.66 -3.05
CA GLY A 97 6.11 6.96 -4.29
C GLY A 97 5.20 7.76 -5.22
N PHE A 98 5.14 7.33 -6.49
CA PHE A 98 4.35 8.03 -7.53
C PHE A 98 2.86 7.83 -7.35
N ASP A 99 2.40 6.60 -7.08
CA ASP A 99 1.00 6.34 -6.80
C ASP A 99 0.71 6.59 -5.32
N ILE A 100 0.53 7.87 -4.99
CA ILE A 100 0.23 8.35 -3.63
C ILE A 100 -1.05 7.68 -3.13
N ASN A 101 -1.00 7.16 -1.91
CA ASN A 101 -2.05 6.35 -1.30
C ASN A 101 -2.52 5.21 -2.21
N CYS A 102 -1.61 4.60 -2.99
CA CYS A 102 -1.80 3.20 -3.34
C CYS A 102 -2.01 2.43 -2.04
N GLY A 103 -3.04 1.61 -2.00
CA GLY A 103 -3.52 1.00 -0.77
C GLY A 103 -4.49 -0.12 -1.03
N VAL A 104 -4.83 -0.83 0.04
CA VAL A 104 -5.63 -2.04 0.01
C VAL A 104 -6.85 -1.86 0.90
N ARG A 105 -7.99 -2.32 0.41
CA ARG A 105 -9.26 -2.35 1.10
C ARG A 105 -9.82 -3.77 1.09
N LEU A 106 -10.34 -4.23 2.22
CA LEU A 106 -10.95 -5.56 2.34
C LEU A 106 -12.40 -5.47 2.80
N ILE A 107 -13.31 -6.03 2.01
CA ILE A 107 -14.75 -6.09 2.28
C ILE A 107 -15.13 -7.56 2.53
N THR A 108 -15.95 -7.82 3.54
CA THR A 108 -16.52 -9.16 3.77
C THR A 108 -17.92 -9.25 3.20
N THR A 109 -18.43 -10.47 3.06
CA THR A 109 -19.79 -10.75 2.61
C THR A 109 -20.36 -11.88 3.46
N PRO A 110 -21.70 -12.06 3.52
CA PRO A 110 -22.29 -13.24 4.16
C PRO A 110 -22.15 -14.51 3.31
N LEU A 111 -21.58 -14.40 2.10
CA LEU A 111 -21.48 -15.48 1.15
C LEU A 111 -20.39 -16.48 1.55
N THR A 112 -20.60 -17.71 1.10
CA THR A 112 -19.68 -18.84 1.17
C THR A 112 -19.30 -19.30 -0.24
N LEU A 113 -18.40 -20.28 -0.35
CA LEU A 113 -18.06 -20.87 -1.65
C LEU A 113 -19.27 -21.49 -2.38
N HIS A 114 -20.25 -22.00 -1.64
CA HIS A 114 -21.47 -22.59 -2.20
C HIS A 114 -22.32 -21.55 -2.93
N ASP A 115 -22.31 -20.29 -2.48
CA ASP A 115 -23.10 -19.23 -3.11
C ASP A 115 -22.46 -18.73 -4.42
N LEU A 116 -21.23 -19.17 -4.71
CA LEU A 116 -20.45 -18.79 -5.88
C LEU A 116 -20.37 -19.91 -6.92
N ASP A 117 -21.46 -20.64 -7.19
CA ASP A 117 -21.45 -21.76 -8.15
C ASP A 117 -20.94 -21.36 -9.55
N ASP A 118 -21.31 -20.17 -10.04
CA ASP A 118 -20.80 -19.61 -11.30
C ASP A 118 -19.81 -18.45 -11.06
N ARG A 119 -18.61 -18.82 -10.60
CA ARG A 119 -17.50 -17.86 -10.40
C ARG A 119 -17.11 -17.11 -11.67
N HIS A 120 -17.27 -17.71 -12.84
CA HIS A 120 -16.88 -17.06 -14.09
C HIS A 120 -17.80 -15.87 -14.37
N THR A 121 -19.11 -16.07 -14.23
CA THR A 121 -20.10 -15.01 -14.47
C THR A 121 -19.95 -13.85 -13.50
N ILE A 122 -19.69 -14.10 -12.21
CA ILE A 122 -19.52 -12.99 -11.26
C ILE A 122 -18.25 -12.17 -11.55
N ILE A 123 -17.13 -12.83 -11.89
CA ILE A 123 -15.88 -12.15 -12.26
C ILE A 123 -16.05 -11.37 -13.58
N ASP A 124 -16.75 -11.91 -14.56
CA ASP A 124 -17.10 -11.22 -15.81
C ASP A 124 -17.96 -9.96 -15.55
N LYS A 125 -18.99 -10.08 -14.72
CA LYS A 125 -19.84 -8.94 -14.32
C LYS A 125 -19.01 -7.86 -13.62
N LEU A 126 -18.16 -8.24 -12.68
CA LEU A 126 -17.27 -7.31 -11.98
C LEU A 126 -16.31 -6.61 -12.96
N TYR A 127 -15.71 -7.35 -13.90
CA TYR A 127 -14.79 -6.81 -14.90
C TYR A 127 -15.46 -5.78 -15.81
N LYS A 128 -16.70 -6.05 -16.22
CA LYS A 128 -17.52 -5.12 -17.03
C LYS A 128 -17.95 -3.88 -16.23
N LYS A 129 -18.23 -4.06 -14.94
CA LYS A 129 -18.77 -3.01 -14.07
C LYS A 129 -17.69 -2.05 -13.56
N ILE A 130 -16.50 -2.55 -13.25
CA ILE A 130 -15.41 -1.78 -12.62
C ILE A 130 -14.31 -1.53 -13.67
N PRO A 131 -14.17 -0.29 -14.17
CA PRO A 131 -13.22 -0.02 -15.24
C PRO A 131 -11.77 -0.27 -14.83
N THR A 132 -11.06 -0.99 -15.68
CA THR A 132 -9.64 -1.39 -15.58
C THR A 132 -8.90 -0.98 -16.84
N GLY A 133 -7.57 -0.82 -16.79
CA GLY A 133 -6.76 -0.39 -17.92
C GLY A 133 -6.18 1.02 -17.80
N VAL A 134 -5.06 1.21 -18.50
CA VAL A 134 -4.48 2.54 -18.76
C VAL A 134 -5.47 3.37 -19.59
N GLY A 135 -5.82 4.55 -19.09
CA GLY A 135 -6.70 5.48 -19.80
C GLY A 135 -8.20 5.20 -19.64
N SER A 136 -8.56 4.11 -18.96
CA SER A 136 -9.94 3.80 -18.61
C SER A 136 -10.54 4.90 -17.75
N LYS A 137 -11.85 5.12 -17.95
CA LYS A 137 -12.57 6.21 -17.34
C LYS A 137 -13.69 5.69 -16.45
N GLY A 138 -13.87 6.29 -15.29
CA GLY A 138 -15.00 5.97 -14.41
C GLY A 138 -16.32 6.42 -15.01
N THR A 139 -17.43 6.06 -14.38
CA THR A 139 -18.76 6.57 -14.72
C THR A 139 -18.97 7.97 -14.14
N LEU A 140 -18.41 8.24 -12.96
CA LEU A 140 -18.51 9.52 -12.26
C LEU A 140 -17.44 10.52 -12.71
N ARG A 141 -17.81 11.80 -12.71
CA ARG A 141 -16.91 12.93 -13.04
C ARG A 141 -17.04 14.00 -11.97
N PHE A 142 -16.02 14.13 -11.13
CA PHE A 142 -15.88 15.23 -10.20
C PHE A 142 -15.07 16.33 -10.87
N GLN A 143 -15.63 17.54 -10.98
CA GLN A 143 -15.02 18.70 -11.64
C GLN A 143 -15.33 19.97 -10.85
N GLY A 144 -14.52 21.02 -11.05
CA GLY A 144 -14.66 22.29 -10.33
C GLY A 144 -14.72 22.07 -8.82
N SER A 145 -15.68 22.73 -8.16
CA SER A 145 -15.86 22.64 -6.71
C SER A 145 -16.09 21.22 -6.19
N LYS A 146 -16.71 20.32 -6.97
CA LYS A 146 -16.88 18.91 -6.55
C LYS A 146 -15.55 18.17 -6.47
N LEU A 147 -14.60 18.50 -7.35
CA LEU A 147 -13.25 17.93 -7.26
C LEU A 147 -12.51 18.49 -6.05
N ASP A 148 -12.66 19.78 -5.75
CA ASP A 148 -12.06 20.38 -4.56
C ASP A 148 -12.60 19.73 -3.28
N GLU A 149 -13.91 19.54 -3.15
CA GLU A 149 -14.51 18.82 -2.02
C GLU A 149 -13.98 17.39 -1.90
N LEU A 150 -13.85 16.67 -3.01
CA LEU A 150 -13.29 15.32 -3.02
C LEU A 150 -11.83 15.30 -2.56
N LEU A 151 -11.01 16.26 -3.05
CA LEU A 151 -9.61 16.41 -2.65
C LEU A 151 -9.47 16.84 -1.18
N SER A 152 -10.40 17.62 -0.64
CA SER A 152 -10.39 18.06 0.75
C SER A 152 -10.91 17.03 1.74
N ARG A 153 -11.92 16.23 1.36
CA ARG A 153 -12.70 15.41 2.30
C ARG A 153 -12.66 13.90 2.04
N GLY A 154 -12.06 13.47 0.93
CA GLY A 154 -11.81 12.06 0.63
C GLY A 154 -13.07 11.18 0.65
N SER A 155 -13.01 10.02 1.32
CA SER A 155 -14.14 9.08 1.41
C SER A 155 -15.41 9.73 1.96
N SER A 156 -15.28 10.63 2.94
CA SER A 156 -16.44 11.26 3.59
C SER A 156 -17.27 12.11 2.63
N TYR A 157 -16.66 12.70 1.59
CA TYR A 157 -17.40 13.44 0.58
C TYR A 157 -18.29 12.51 -0.26
N VAL A 158 -17.70 11.45 -0.84
CA VAL A 158 -18.45 10.54 -1.71
C VAL A 158 -19.48 9.71 -0.94
N ILE A 159 -19.24 9.40 0.34
CA ILE A 159 -20.26 8.81 1.23
C ILE A 159 -21.43 9.78 1.43
N GLY A 160 -21.15 11.07 1.62
CA GLY A 160 -22.18 12.12 1.69
C GLY A 160 -23.01 12.26 0.41
N GLU A 161 -22.44 11.91 -0.74
CA GLU A 161 -23.14 11.83 -2.04
C GLU A 161 -23.88 10.48 -2.23
N GLY A 162 -23.96 9.63 -1.20
CA GLY A 162 -24.67 8.35 -1.22
C GLY A 162 -23.84 7.14 -1.68
N LEU A 163 -22.52 7.29 -1.85
CA LEU A 163 -21.64 6.25 -2.40
C LEU A 163 -20.94 5.44 -1.30
N GLY A 164 -21.70 4.88 -0.35
CA GLY A 164 -21.12 4.14 0.78
C GLY A 164 -22.04 4.01 1.98
N LEU A 165 -21.52 3.35 3.01
CA LEU A 165 -22.11 3.33 4.35
C LEU A 165 -21.44 4.41 5.22
N PRO A 166 -22.15 4.98 6.21
CA PRO A 166 -21.56 5.94 7.16
C PRO A 166 -20.30 5.39 7.86
N ASP A 167 -20.31 4.12 8.24
CA ASP A 167 -19.22 3.46 8.97
C ASP A 167 -17.99 3.17 8.10
N ASP A 168 -18.09 3.21 6.77
CA ASP A 168 -16.95 2.93 5.88
C ASP A 168 -15.80 3.90 6.14
N ALA A 169 -16.10 5.19 6.35
CA ALA A 169 -15.08 6.19 6.66
C ALA A 169 -14.34 5.84 7.95
N LEU A 170 -15.06 5.44 9.01
CA LEU A 170 -14.48 5.09 10.31
C LEU A 170 -13.56 3.88 10.25
N LEU A 171 -13.71 3.02 9.24
CA LEU A 171 -12.89 1.83 9.02
C LEU A 171 -11.83 2.04 7.94
N CYS A 172 -11.57 3.30 7.58
CA CYS A 172 -10.42 3.69 6.78
C CYS A 172 -9.31 4.26 7.67
N GLU A 173 -8.06 4.01 7.30
CA GLU A 173 -6.93 4.79 7.78
C GLU A 173 -7.18 6.30 7.57
N GLU A 174 -6.84 7.12 8.57
CA GLU A 174 -7.19 8.55 8.64
C GLU A 174 -8.68 8.86 8.50
N ASN A 175 -9.56 7.90 8.82
CA ASN A 175 -10.99 7.96 8.51
C ASN A 175 -11.28 8.25 7.02
N GLY A 176 -10.35 7.87 6.13
CA GLY A 176 -10.44 8.11 4.69
C GLY A 176 -10.21 9.55 4.27
N CYS A 177 -9.62 10.38 5.15
CA CYS A 177 -9.40 11.80 4.92
C CYS A 177 -8.21 12.37 5.72
N MET A 178 -7.14 12.75 5.03
CA MET A 178 -6.08 13.60 5.58
C MET A 178 -6.51 15.07 5.55
N LYS A 179 -6.58 15.68 6.74
CA LYS A 179 -7.09 17.05 6.95
C LYS A 179 -6.14 18.13 6.43
N GLU A 180 -4.86 17.78 6.23
CA GLU A 180 -3.83 18.66 5.73
C GLU A 180 -3.92 18.89 4.22
N ALA A 181 -4.88 18.26 3.54
CA ALA A 181 -5.11 18.41 2.12
C ALA A 181 -5.31 19.89 1.72
N LYS A 182 -4.55 20.30 0.70
CA LYS A 182 -4.63 21.63 0.09
C LYS A 182 -4.91 21.46 -1.40
N PRO A 183 -6.19 21.38 -1.82
CA PRO A 183 -6.55 21.15 -3.22
C PRO A 183 -5.92 22.17 -4.17
N GLU A 184 -5.80 23.43 -3.76
CA GLU A 184 -5.20 24.52 -4.54
C GLU A 184 -3.74 24.26 -4.94
N LEU A 185 -3.05 23.35 -4.26
CA LEU A 185 -1.69 22.93 -4.59
C LEU A 185 -1.62 21.76 -5.58
N VAL A 186 -2.77 21.15 -5.90
CA VAL A 186 -2.86 20.13 -6.96
C VAL A 186 -2.93 20.82 -8.31
N SER A 187 -1.90 20.61 -9.14
CA SER A 187 -1.77 21.26 -10.44
C SER A 187 -2.94 20.96 -11.38
N GLU A 188 -3.23 21.90 -12.30
CA GLU A 188 -4.24 21.69 -13.35
C GLU A 188 -3.99 20.43 -14.18
N LYS A 189 -2.71 20.09 -14.41
CA LYS A 189 -2.34 18.86 -15.10
C LYS A 189 -2.72 17.62 -14.29
N ALA A 190 -2.48 17.63 -12.98
CA ALA A 190 -2.88 16.53 -12.09
C ALA A 190 -4.39 16.37 -12.03
N ARG A 191 -5.12 17.49 -11.90
CA ARG A 191 -6.60 17.54 -11.93
C ARG A 191 -7.14 16.97 -13.24
N THR A 192 -6.66 17.46 -14.38
CA THR A 192 -7.07 16.99 -15.72
C THR A 192 -6.86 15.49 -15.89
N ARG A 193 -5.75 14.93 -15.38
CA ARG A 193 -5.49 13.49 -15.40
C ARG A 193 -6.40 12.70 -14.47
N GLY A 194 -6.73 13.26 -13.30
CA GLY A 194 -7.57 12.62 -12.28
C GLY A 194 -9.05 12.57 -12.64
N ILE A 195 -9.64 13.67 -13.12
CA ILE A 195 -11.07 13.81 -13.42
C ILE A 195 -11.70 12.58 -14.11
N PRO A 196 -11.11 12.02 -15.20
CA PRO A 196 -11.72 10.87 -15.86
C PRO A 196 -11.52 9.54 -15.12
N GLN A 197 -10.62 9.43 -14.15
CA GLN A 197 -10.13 8.16 -13.59
C GLN A 197 -10.73 7.80 -12.23
N CYS A 198 -11.61 8.62 -11.66
CA CYS A 198 -12.22 8.34 -10.36
C CYS A 198 -13.23 7.21 -10.48
N GLY A 199 -13.20 6.24 -9.56
CA GLY A 199 -13.96 4.99 -9.63
C GLY A 199 -13.34 3.94 -10.58
N THR A 200 -12.01 3.93 -10.74
CA THR A 200 -11.32 2.95 -11.61
C THR A 200 -10.18 2.25 -10.88
N LEU A 201 -9.92 0.98 -11.21
CA LEU A 201 -8.82 0.22 -10.61
C LEU A 201 -7.47 0.74 -11.09
N GLY A 202 -7.31 0.81 -12.40
CA GLY A 202 -6.07 1.25 -13.01
C GLY A 202 -5.32 0.19 -13.74
N SER A 203 -4.00 0.11 -13.54
CA SER A 203 -3.08 -0.80 -14.23
C SER A 203 -1.92 -1.20 -13.31
N GLY A 204 -1.08 -2.15 -13.75
CA GLY A 204 0.04 -2.64 -12.97
C GLY A 204 -0.42 -3.62 -11.90
N ASN A 205 0.06 -3.46 -10.66
CA ASN A 205 -0.32 -4.35 -9.56
C ASN A 205 -1.73 -4.08 -9.00
N HIS A 206 -2.54 -3.23 -9.64
CA HIS A 206 -3.88 -2.88 -9.15
C HIS A 206 -4.91 -3.95 -9.51
N PHE A 207 -5.86 -4.17 -8.60
CA PHE A 207 -6.83 -5.23 -8.75
C PHE A 207 -8.08 -5.14 -7.91
N LEU A 208 -9.09 -5.90 -8.32
CA LEU A 208 -10.12 -6.41 -7.43
C LEU A 208 -10.04 -7.94 -7.43
N GLU A 209 -10.00 -8.53 -6.24
CA GLU A 209 -9.87 -9.97 -6.07
C GLU A 209 -10.98 -10.50 -5.18
N LEU A 210 -11.68 -11.53 -5.65
CA LEU A 210 -12.61 -12.33 -4.86
C LEU A 210 -11.81 -13.44 -4.19
N GLN A 211 -11.91 -13.54 -2.87
CA GLN A 211 -11.11 -14.43 -2.04
C GLN A 211 -11.99 -15.22 -1.08
N VAL A 212 -11.50 -16.37 -0.63
CA VAL A 212 -12.08 -17.11 0.50
C VAL A 212 -11.11 -17.11 1.66
N VAL A 213 -11.61 -16.88 2.87
CA VAL A 213 -10.83 -17.09 4.10
C VAL A 213 -10.58 -18.59 4.26
N SER A 214 -9.36 -19.04 3.99
CA SER A 214 -9.02 -20.46 3.99
C SER A 214 -8.60 -20.99 5.35
N SER A 215 -8.07 -20.13 6.22
CA SER A 215 -7.66 -20.50 7.57
C SER A 215 -7.59 -19.29 8.50
N ILE A 216 -7.91 -19.52 9.78
CA ILE A 216 -7.79 -18.53 10.86
C ILE A 216 -6.76 -19.00 11.89
N GLN A 217 -5.84 -18.11 12.27
CA GLN A 217 -4.81 -18.36 13.29
C GLN A 217 -5.13 -17.71 14.64
N ASP A 218 -5.95 -16.65 14.65
CA ASP A 218 -6.48 -16.04 15.87
C ASP A 218 -7.98 -15.76 15.74
N GLN A 219 -8.76 -16.63 16.37
CA GLN A 219 -10.21 -16.57 16.35
C GLN A 219 -10.77 -15.30 16.99
N LYS A 220 -10.17 -14.82 18.09
CA LYS A 220 -10.68 -13.65 18.82
C LYS A 220 -10.56 -12.40 17.95
N THR A 221 -9.40 -12.20 17.33
CA THR A 221 -9.18 -11.05 16.45
C THR A 221 -9.94 -11.18 15.13
N ALA A 222 -10.02 -12.39 14.56
CA ALA A 222 -10.84 -12.65 13.38
C ALA A 222 -12.31 -12.27 13.60
N GLN A 223 -12.88 -12.62 14.75
CA GLN A 223 -14.24 -12.22 15.13
C GLN A 223 -14.38 -10.69 15.24
N ALA A 224 -13.42 -9.99 15.86
CA ALA A 224 -13.41 -8.53 15.92
C ALA A 224 -13.28 -7.89 14.52
N PHE A 225 -12.58 -8.57 13.61
CA PHE A 225 -12.41 -8.16 12.22
C PHE A 225 -13.61 -8.51 11.34
N GLY A 226 -14.56 -9.30 11.85
CA GLY A 226 -15.78 -9.69 11.14
C GLY A 226 -15.54 -10.77 10.08
N ILE A 227 -14.57 -11.67 10.30
CA ILE A 227 -14.25 -12.78 9.40
C ILE A 227 -14.31 -14.14 10.10
N THR A 228 -14.75 -15.16 9.37
CA THR A 228 -14.70 -16.58 9.75
C THR A 228 -14.11 -17.41 8.61
N GLU A 229 -13.72 -18.65 8.87
CA GLU A 229 -13.31 -19.55 7.78
C GLU A 229 -14.46 -19.77 6.79
N GLY A 230 -14.14 -19.82 5.50
CA GLY A 230 -15.13 -19.93 4.42
C GLY A 230 -15.79 -18.62 4.00
N THR A 231 -15.60 -17.52 4.75
CA THR A 231 -16.13 -16.20 4.37
C THR A 231 -15.56 -15.77 3.02
N ILE A 232 -16.45 -15.34 2.12
CA ILE A 232 -16.06 -14.70 0.88
C ILE A 232 -15.75 -13.21 1.12
N CYS A 233 -14.57 -12.79 0.69
CA CYS A 233 -14.08 -11.43 0.81
C CYS A 233 -13.76 -10.84 -0.57
N CYS A 234 -13.85 -9.52 -0.67
CA CYS A 234 -13.41 -8.76 -1.83
C CYS A 234 -12.26 -7.83 -1.43
N MET A 235 -11.09 -8.01 -2.05
CA MET A 235 -9.93 -7.15 -1.84
C MET A 235 -9.77 -6.19 -3.01
N ILE A 236 -9.75 -4.89 -2.74
CA ILE A 236 -9.53 -3.83 -3.72
C ILE A 236 -8.15 -3.24 -3.47
N HIS A 237 -7.28 -3.29 -4.47
CA HIS A 237 -5.95 -2.68 -4.47
C HIS A 237 -5.86 -1.65 -5.59
N CYS A 238 -5.85 -0.37 -5.23
CA CYS A 238 -5.60 0.74 -6.15
C CYS A 238 -5.20 2.01 -5.39
N GLY A 239 -4.81 3.05 -6.13
CA GLY A 239 -4.36 4.32 -5.57
C GLY A 239 -5.00 5.56 -6.19
N SER A 240 -4.23 6.64 -6.21
CA SER A 240 -4.64 7.98 -6.66
C SER A 240 -4.61 8.17 -8.17
N ARG A 241 -4.33 7.09 -8.92
CA ARG A 241 -4.36 7.06 -10.38
C ARG A 241 -3.38 8.09 -10.97
N GLY A 242 -3.73 8.68 -12.11
CA GLY A 242 -2.90 9.69 -12.77
C GLY A 242 -2.73 10.97 -11.96
N LEU A 243 -3.62 11.26 -11.00
CA LEU A 243 -3.58 12.47 -10.18
C LEU A 243 -2.36 12.45 -9.26
N GLY A 244 -2.23 11.45 -8.38
CA GLY A 244 -1.09 11.40 -7.46
C GLY A 244 0.23 11.17 -8.17
N HIS A 245 0.26 10.40 -9.27
CA HIS A 245 1.45 10.30 -10.11
C HIS A 245 1.90 11.69 -10.59
N GLN A 246 0.97 12.53 -11.02
CA GLN A 246 1.31 13.87 -11.50
C GLN A 246 1.73 14.79 -10.35
N VAL A 247 1.06 14.73 -9.19
CA VAL A 247 1.49 15.45 -7.97
C VAL A 247 2.93 15.09 -7.61
N CYS A 248 3.26 13.80 -7.55
CA CYS A 248 4.62 13.34 -7.27
C CYS A 248 5.62 13.88 -8.32
N THR A 249 5.26 13.80 -9.61
CA THR A 249 6.11 14.31 -10.72
C THR A 249 6.38 15.81 -10.63
N ASP A 250 5.35 16.60 -10.31
CA ASP A 250 5.44 18.05 -10.23
C ASP A 250 6.32 18.48 -9.05
N HIS A 251 6.15 17.83 -7.89
CA HIS A 251 6.94 18.14 -6.72
C HIS A 251 8.37 17.60 -6.80
N ILE A 252 8.66 16.44 -7.41
CA ILE A 252 10.04 15.99 -7.64
C ILE A 252 10.85 17.07 -8.38
N ARG A 253 10.30 17.63 -9.47
CA ARG A 253 10.97 18.68 -10.26
C ARG A 253 11.27 19.93 -9.45
N THR A 254 10.41 20.24 -8.48
CA THR A 254 10.61 21.36 -7.54
C THR A 254 11.69 21.00 -6.52
N MET A 255 11.58 19.84 -5.89
CA MET A 255 12.50 19.31 -4.87
C MET A 255 13.93 19.17 -5.37
N GLU A 256 14.12 18.75 -6.63
CA GLU A 256 15.44 18.65 -7.26
C GLU A 256 16.20 20.00 -7.28
N LYS A 257 15.47 21.11 -7.43
CA LYS A 257 16.04 22.46 -7.45
C LYS A 257 16.27 22.99 -6.04
N VAL A 258 15.34 22.72 -5.11
CA VAL A 258 15.38 23.32 -3.77
C VAL A 258 16.22 22.55 -2.76
N SER A 259 16.54 21.27 -3.00
CA SER A 259 17.45 20.50 -2.13
C SER A 259 18.78 21.23 -1.96
N GLN A 260 19.33 21.78 -3.05
CA GLN A 260 20.56 22.59 -3.02
C GLN A 260 20.39 23.93 -2.29
N LYS A 261 19.25 24.61 -2.48
CA LYS A 261 18.89 25.86 -1.77
C LYS A 261 18.92 25.67 -0.25
N TYR A 262 18.54 24.50 0.23
CA TYR A 262 18.55 24.15 1.67
C TYR A 262 19.85 23.49 2.14
N GLY A 263 20.89 23.44 1.30
CA GLY A 263 22.18 22.83 1.66
C GLY A 263 22.12 21.32 1.86
N ILE A 264 21.09 20.64 1.33
CA ILE A 264 20.93 19.20 1.45
C ILE A 264 21.77 18.52 0.37
N ARG A 265 22.84 17.85 0.79
CA ARG A 265 23.65 17.01 -0.10
C ARG A 265 22.93 15.70 -0.35
N LEU A 266 22.64 15.40 -1.62
CA LEU A 266 21.98 14.17 -2.01
C LEU A 266 23.01 13.19 -2.61
N PRO A 267 23.12 11.95 -2.07
CA PRO A 267 23.97 10.92 -2.68
C PRO A 267 23.39 10.38 -3.99
N ASP A 268 22.09 10.62 -4.24
CA ASP A 268 21.37 10.29 -5.45
C ASP A 268 20.34 11.38 -5.75
N ARG A 269 20.27 11.85 -6.99
CA ARG A 269 19.29 12.88 -7.42
C ARG A 269 17.85 12.46 -7.16
N GLN A 270 17.54 11.17 -7.21
CA GLN A 270 16.20 10.63 -6.95
C GLN A 270 15.75 10.80 -5.48
N LEU A 271 16.65 11.16 -4.56
CA LEU A 271 16.33 11.50 -3.18
C LEU A 271 15.93 12.97 -2.98
N ALA A 272 15.62 13.68 -4.05
CA ALA A 272 15.12 15.06 -4.02
C ALA A 272 14.10 15.27 -2.88
N CYS A 273 14.37 16.26 -2.02
CA CYS A 273 13.58 16.55 -0.83
C CYS A 273 13.66 18.04 -0.44
N ALA A 274 12.86 18.42 0.55
CA ALA A 274 12.96 19.72 1.22
C ALA A 274 12.68 19.54 2.71
N PRO A 275 13.11 20.48 3.58
CA PRO A 275 12.76 20.45 4.99
C PRO A 275 11.23 20.44 5.17
N LEU A 276 10.74 19.66 6.14
CA LEU A 276 9.30 19.58 6.45
C LEU A 276 8.70 20.96 6.78
N THR A 277 9.48 21.84 7.39
CA THR A 277 9.08 23.21 7.77
C THR A 277 9.18 24.23 6.64
N SER A 278 9.78 23.87 5.50
CA SER A 278 9.89 24.75 4.34
C SER A 278 8.55 24.91 3.62
N ARG A 279 8.40 26.00 2.86
CA ARG A 279 7.22 26.21 2.00
C ARG A 279 7.05 25.04 1.03
N GLU A 280 8.11 24.66 0.32
CA GLU A 280 8.08 23.58 -0.67
C GLU A 280 7.73 22.22 -0.05
N GLY A 281 8.19 21.97 1.18
CA GLY A 281 7.85 20.79 1.96
C GLY A 281 6.37 20.74 2.37
N GLN A 282 5.87 21.85 2.93
CA GLN A 282 4.45 22.01 3.30
C GLN A 282 3.52 21.97 2.08
N ASP A 283 3.98 22.53 0.96
CA ASP A 283 3.22 22.53 -0.28
C ASP A 283 3.08 21.09 -0.83
N TYR A 284 4.17 20.33 -0.84
CA TYR A 284 4.11 18.91 -1.22
C TYR A 284 3.24 18.10 -0.25
N PHE A 285 3.38 18.29 1.06
CA PHE A 285 2.57 17.55 2.04
C PHE A 285 1.08 17.79 1.82
N GLY A 286 0.66 19.04 1.61
CA GLY A 286 -0.74 19.39 1.33
C GLY A 286 -1.26 18.82 0.01
N ALA A 287 -0.46 18.84 -1.06
CA ALA A 287 -0.83 18.24 -2.34
C ALA A 287 -0.88 16.70 -2.28
N MET A 288 0.05 16.08 -1.54
CA MET A 288 0.07 14.64 -1.28
C MET A 288 -1.16 14.22 -0.47
N ALA A 289 -1.53 14.95 0.58
CA ALA A 289 -2.74 14.70 1.36
C ALA A 289 -4.01 14.80 0.49
N ALA A 290 -4.10 15.78 -0.41
CA ALA A 290 -5.19 15.87 -1.39
C ALA A 290 -5.21 14.67 -2.35
N ALA A 291 -4.05 14.22 -2.84
CA ALA A 291 -3.96 13.01 -3.66
C ALA A 291 -4.34 11.74 -2.87
N ALA A 292 -4.02 11.68 -1.57
CA ALA A 292 -4.43 10.60 -0.71
C ALA A 292 -5.95 10.54 -0.52
N ASN A 293 -6.58 11.69 -0.30
CA ASN A 293 -8.04 11.83 -0.24
C ASN A 293 -8.72 11.36 -1.53
N TYR A 294 -8.14 11.69 -2.68
CA TYR A 294 -8.61 11.19 -3.97
C TYR A 294 -8.56 9.65 -4.05
N ALA A 295 -7.48 9.01 -3.58
CA ALA A 295 -7.36 7.55 -3.61
C ALA A 295 -8.38 6.85 -2.69
N TRP A 296 -8.64 7.40 -1.50
CA TRP A 296 -9.66 6.87 -0.60
C TRP A 296 -11.07 7.00 -1.21
N ALA A 297 -11.39 8.16 -1.80
CA ALA A 297 -12.63 8.34 -2.54
C ALA A 297 -12.74 7.36 -3.72
N ASN A 298 -11.65 7.10 -4.44
CA ASN A 298 -11.60 6.11 -5.53
C ASN A 298 -11.95 4.70 -5.03
N ARG A 299 -11.30 4.23 -3.95
CA ARG A 299 -11.62 2.92 -3.34
C ARG A 299 -13.05 2.86 -2.80
N GLN A 300 -13.56 3.97 -2.27
CA GLN A 300 -14.93 4.07 -1.78
C GLN A 300 -15.97 3.93 -2.90
N ILE A 301 -15.76 4.57 -4.05
CA ILE A 301 -16.63 4.43 -5.22
C ILE A 301 -16.61 2.99 -5.75
N ILE A 302 -15.42 2.36 -5.87
CA ILE A 302 -15.32 0.96 -6.29
C ILE A 302 -16.04 0.04 -5.30
N THR A 303 -15.94 0.32 -4.00
CA THR A 303 -16.68 -0.41 -2.96
C THR A 303 -18.20 -0.31 -3.16
N HIS A 304 -18.71 0.87 -3.48
CA HIS A 304 -20.13 1.08 -3.75
C HIS A 304 -20.60 0.28 -4.98
N GLU A 305 -19.86 0.35 -6.08
CA GLU A 305 -20.21 -0.38 -7.32
C GLU A 305 -20.15 -1.91 -7.13
N LEU A 306 -19.18 -2.39 -6.34
CA LEU A 306 -19.09 -3.79 -5.93
C LEU A 306 -20.35 -4.23 -5.17
N ARG A 307 -20.76 -3.45 -4.16
CA ARG A 307 -21.93 -3.77 -3.34
C ARG A 307 -23.22 -3.79 -4.15
N LEU A 308 -23.46 -2.79 -5.01
CA LEU A 308 -24.62 -2.78 -5.90
C LEU A 308 -24.67 -4.01 -6.81
N LEU A 309 -23.51 -4.44 -7.31
CA LEU A 309 -23.41 -5.63 -8.15
C LEU A 309 -23.74 -6.90 -7.36
N PHE A 310 -23.23 -7.03 -6.14
CA PHE A 310 -23.45 -8.20 -5.29
C PHE A 310 -24.89 -8.27 -4.77
N GLU A 311 -25.50 -7.14 -4.41
CA GLU A 311 -26.91 -7.05 -4.04
C GLU A 311 -27.80 -7.54 -5.18
N GLY A 312 -27.56 -7.08 -6.42
CA GLY A 312 -28.30 -7.54 -7.58
C GLY A 312 -28.00 -8.98 -8.01
N ALA A 313 -26.79 -9.50 -7.74
CA ALA A 313 -26.39 -10.84 -8.17
C ALA A 313 -26.75 -11.96 -7.17
N PHE A 314 -26.75 -11.65 -5.87
CA PHE A 314 -26.92 -12.64 -4.80
C PHE A 314 -28.10 -12.34 -3.88
N GLY A 315 -28.76 -11.18 -4.02
CA GLY A 315 -29.88 -10.80 -3.15
C GLY A 315 -29.49 -10.51 -1.71
N ILE A 316 -28.20 -10.23 -1.46
CA ILE A 316 -27.70 -9.82 -0.14
C ILE A 316 -27.86 -8.31 0.04
N ASP A 317 -28.14 -7.85 1.26
CA ASP A 317 -28.33 -6.41 1.49
C ASP A 317 -26.99 -5.67 1.33
N TYR A 318 -27.03 -4.45 0.77
CA TYR A 318 -25.86 -3.56 0.68
C TYR A 318 -25.05 -3.43 1.99
N LYS A 319 -25.74 -3.42 3.14
CA LYS A 319 -25.14 -3.29 4.49
C LYS A 319 -24.47 -4.58 5.01
N GLU A 320 -24.78 -5.73 4.44
CA GLU A 320 -24.21 -7.03 4.82
C GLU A 320 -22.80 -7.23 4.25
N MET A 321 -22.28 -6.23 3.54
CA MET A 321 -20.92 -6.20 3.02
C MET A 321 -20.05 -5.15 3.74
N PRO A 322 -19.80 -5.29 5.06
CA PRO A 322 -19.09 -4.29 5.82
C PRO A 322 -17.61 -4.23 5.40
N LEU A 323 -17.04 -3.04 5.55
CA LEU A 323 -15.61 -2.85 5.41
C LEU A 323 -14.88 -3.52 6.60
N VAL A 324 -13.83 -4.30 6.33
CA VAL A 324 -12.88 -4.70 7.38
C VAL A 324 -11.97 -3.50 7.65
N TYR A 325 -11.14 -3.14 6.67
CA TYR A 325 -10.29 -1.97 6.78
C TYR A 325 -9.82 -1.47 5.41
N ASP A 326 -9.37 -0.22 5.35
CA ASP A 326 -8.70 0.40 4.21
C ASP A 326 -7.38 1.03 4.69
N VAL A 327 -6.26 0.63 4.09
CA VAL A 327 -4.92 1.06 4.51
C VAL A 327 -4.06 1.48 3.32
N ALA A 328 -3.30 2.56 3.51
CA ALA A 328 -2.33 3.06 2.56
C ALA A 328 -0.97 2.33 2.68
N HIS A 329 -0.25 2.21 1.57
CA HIS A 329 1.15 1.76 1.60
C HIS A 329 2.16 2.65 0.86
N ASN A 330 1.69 3.76 0.28
CA ASN A 330 2.52 4.83 -0.31
C ASN A 330 2.08 6.16 0.26
N ILE A 331 2.63 6.56 1.42
CA ILE A 331 2.13 7.72 2.16
C ILE A 331 3.24 8.29 3.08
N ALA A 332 3.23 9.60 3.31
CA ALA A 332 3.92 10.19 4.46
C ALA A 332 2.89 10.68 5.48
N LYS A 333 3.10 10.43 6.78
CA LYS A 333 2.15 10.88 7.82
C LYS A 333 2.87 11.47 9.02
N TRP A 334 2.23 12.46 9.63
CA TRP A 334 2.58 12.90 10.98
C TRP A 334 2.05 11.90 11.99
N GLU A 335 2.93 11.34 12.81
CA GLU A 335 2.57 10.34 13.81
C GLU A 335 3.29 10.63 15.13
N MET A 336 2.62 10.33 16.24
CA MET A 336 3.26 10.30 17.56
C MET A 336 3.92 8.94 17.76
N HIS A 337 5.20 8.95 18.11
CA HIS A 337 6.00 7.77 18.43
C HIS A 337 6.93 8.06 19.61
N THR A 338 7.29 7.02 20.35
CA THR A 338 8.32 7.12 21.40
C THR A 338 9.70 7.07 20.76
N VAL A 339 10.44 8.17 20.82
CA VAL A 339 11.80 8.30 20.31
C VAL A 339 12.72 8.62 21.49
N SER A 340 13.74 7.79 21.71
CA SER A 340 14.67 7.94 22.84
C SER A 340 13.98 8.04 24.22
N GLY A 341 12.82 7.37 24.37
CA GLY A 341 12.03 7.36 25.61
C GLY A 341 11.00 8.48 25.74
N GLU A 342 10.93 9.41 24.79
CA GLU A 342 10.00 10.55 24.81
C GLU A 342 8.99 10.47 23.67
N GLU A 343 7.75 10.90 23.90
CA GLU A 343 6.78 11.04 22.82
C GLU A 343 7.15 12.22 21.92
N GLN A 344 7.38 11.92 20.63
CA GLN A 344 7.74 12.90 19.62
C GLN A 344 6.82 12.78 18.42
N ARG A 345 6.52 13.92 17.80
CA ARG A 345 5.83 13.97 16.52
C ARG A 345 6.86 13.83 15.41
N VAL A 346 6.66 12.85 14.54
CA VAL A 346 7.57 12.52 13.44
C VAL A 346 6.82 12.38 12.12
N CYS A 347 7.47 12.67 11.01
CA CYS A 347 6.93 12.39 9.68
C CYS A 347 7.43 11.03 9.21
N VAL A 348 6.54 10.04 9.12
CA VAL A 348 6.88 8.68 8.69
C VAL A 348 6.55 8.51 7.21
N HIS A 349 7.59 8.34 6.40
CA HIS A 349 7.51 7.95 5.00
C HIS A 349 7.36 6.43 4.91
N ARG A 350 6.35 5.98 4.16
CA ARG A 350 6.15 4.58 3.80
C ARG A 350 5.98 4.47 2.30
N LYS A 351 6.79 3.64 1.65
CA LYS A 351 6.70 3.35 0.22
C LYS A 351 6.75 1.86 -0.01
N GLY A 352 5.63 1.28 -0.42
CA GLY A 352 5.42 -0.15 -0.35
C GLY A 352 5.56 -0.66 1.08
N ALA A 353 5.06 0.07 2.06
CA ALA A 353 5.04 -0.37 3.46
C ALA A 353 3.77 0.12 4.13
N THR A 354 3.19 -0.68 5.01
CA THR A 354 1.88 -0.44 5.60
C THR A 354 2.03 0.03 7.04
N ARG A 355 1.16 0.93 7.50
CA ARG A 355 1.02 1.20 8.94
C ARG A 355 0.49 -0.05 9.66
N ALA A 356 1.04 -0.35 10.82
CA ALA A 356 0.76 -1.54 11.62
C ALA A 356 0.69 -1.16 13.11
N PHE A 357 -0.16 -0.17 13.42
CA PHE A 357 -0.36 0.29 14.80
C PHE A 357 -0.83 -0.84 15.72
N GLY A 358 -0.15 -0.97 16.86
CA GLY A 358 -0.48 -1.94 17.88
C GLY A 358 -1.76 -1.60 18.67
N PRO A 359 -2.19 -2.50 19.57
CA PRO A 359 -3.28 -2.23 20.51
C PRO A 359 -3.08 -0.95 21.32
N GLY A 360 -4.19 -0.33 21.77
CA GLY A 360 -4.22 0.85 22.63
C GLY A 360 -4.16 2.19 21.87
N ARG A 361 -3.78 2.19 20.59
CA ARG A 361 -3.67 3.41 19.78
C ARG A 361 -5.01 4.12 19.61
N LYS A 362 -5.05 5.41 19.95
CA LYS A 362 -6.26 6.26 19.91
C LYS A 362 -6.78 6.50 18.49
N GLU A 363 -5.86 6.44 17.52
CA GLU A 363 -6.13 6.59 16.08
C GLU A 363 -6.88 5.39 15.50
N LEU A 364 -6.90 4.25 16.21
CA LEU A 364 -7.62 3.07 15.77
C LEU A 364 -9.12 3.21 16.00
N PRO A 365 -9.94 2.67 15.07
CA PRO A 365 -11.36 2.50 15.30
C PRO A 365 -11.59 1.74 16.60
N GLN A 366 -12.64 2.09 17.35
CA GLN A 366 -12.89 1.53 18.68
C GLN A 366 -12.87 -0.02 18.68
N LYS A 367 -13.45 -0.64 17.65
CA LYS A 367 -13.50 -2.11 17.51
C LYS A 367 -12.13 -2.78 17.31
N TYR A 368 -11.10 -2.02 16.93
CA TYR A 368 -9.73 -2.51 16.69
C TYR A 368 -8.72 -2.05 17.73
N ARG A 369 -9.14 -1.23 18.70
CA ARG A 369 -8.23 -0.67 19.69
C ARG A 369 -7.61 -1.76 20.57
N GLU A 370 -8.32 -2.84 20.86
CA GLU A 370 -7.79 -3.94 21.67
C GLU A 370 -6.97 -4.96 20.88
N THR A 371 -7.27 -5.12 19.58
CA THR A 371 -6.66 -6.16 18.74
C THR A 371 -5.48 -5.67 17.92
N GLY A 372 -5.36 -4.35 17.74
CA GLY A 372 -4.41 -3.72 16.84
C GLY A 372 -5.02 -3.46 15.46
N GLN A 373 -4.33 -2.66 14.65
CA GLN A 373 -4.81 -2.28 13.33
C GLN A 373 -4.88 -3.49 12.39
N PRO A 374 -5.97 -3.69 11.63
CA PRO A 374 -5.96 -4.63 10.50
C PRO A 374 -4.92 -4.21 9.46
N VAL A 375 -4.19 -5.19 8.93
CA VAL A 375 -3.16 -5.02 7.91
C VAL A 375 -3.41 -6.06 6.82
N MET A 376 -3.61 -5.60 5.58
CA MET A 376 -3.83 -6.49 4.44
C MET A 376 -2.57 -6.60 3.61
N ILE A 377 -2.05 -7.82 3.47
CA ILE A 377 -0.87 -8.14 2.66
C ILE A 377 -1.34 -8.91 1.42
N PRO A 378 -1.56 -8.24 0.28
CA PRO A 378 -1.82 -8.90 -0.99
C PRO A 378 -0.65 -9.78 -1.41
N GLY A 379 -0.97 -10.98 -1.87
CA GLY A 379 -0.01 -11.88 -2.51
C GLY A 379 0.20 -11.52 -3.98
N SER A 380 -0.10 -12.48 -4.85
CA SER A 380 -0.20 -12.31 -6.31
C SER A 380 -1.55 -12.85 -6.77
N MET A 381 -1.87 -12.70 -8.05
CA MET A 381 -3.13 -13.24 -8.60
C MET A 381 -3.29 -14.77 -8.50
N GLY A 382 -2.26 -15.50 -8.04
CA GLY A 382 -2.28 -16.95 -7.88
C GLY A 382 -1.80 -17.46 -6.52
N THR A 383 -1.53 -16.58 -5.57
CA THR A 383 -1.00 -16.95 -4.24
C THR A 383 -1.81 -16.32 -3.13
N ALA A 384 -1.65 -16.83 -1.91
CA ALA A 384 -2.38 -16.36 -0.75
C ALA A 384 -2.12 -14.86 -0.49
N SER A 385 -3.19 -14.17 -0.12
CA SER A 385 -3.15 -12.90 0.60
C SER A 385 -3.35 -13.15 2.09
N TYR A 386 -3.00 -12.18 2.93
CA TYR A 386 -3.06 -12.34 4.38
C TYR A 386 -3.73 -11.14 5.04
N LEU A 387 -4.52 -11.43 6.07
CA LEU A 387 -4.99 -10.44 7.03
C LEU A 387 -4.18 -10.59 8.31
N LEU A 388 -3.50 -9.51 8.69
CA LEU A 388 -2.64 -9.41 9.86
C LEU A 388 -3.19 -8.35 10.83
N ALA A 389 -2.62 -8.29 12.03
CA ALA A 389 -2.84 -7.21 13.00
C ALA A 389 -1.52 -6.55 13.38
N GLY A 390 -1.54 -5.22 13.55
CA GLY A 390 -0.43 -4.44 14.08
C GLY A 390 -0.08 -4.81 15.52
N THR A 391 1.17 -4.58 15.91
CA THR A 391 1.71 -5.04 17.20
C THR A 391 2.47 -3.94 17.93
N GLU A 392 2.64 -4.12 19.24
CA GLU A 392 3.51 -3.28 20.05
C GLU A 392 4.99 -3.37 19.59
N THR A 393 5.42 -4.55 19.14
CA THR A 393 6.75 -4.72 18.55
C THR A 393 6.95 -3.84 17.31
N ALA A 394 5.93 -3.69 16.46
CA ALA A 394 6.00 -2.77 15.31
C ALA A 394 6.14 -1.31 15.79
N MET A 395 5.39 -0.94 16.82
CA MET A 395 5.47 0.40 17.43
C MET A 395 6.90 0.74 17.88
N GLN A 396 7.58 -0.23 18.48
CA GLN A 396 8.92 -0.06 19.02
C GLN A 396 10.02 -0.17 17.95
N LYS A 397 9.88 -1.08 16.98
CA LYS A 397 10.96 -1.42 16.04
C LYS A 397 10.90 -0.67 14.72
N THR A 398 9.72 -0.31 14.24
CA THR A 398 9.52 0.09 12.83
C THR A 398 8.61 1.30 12.68
N PHE A 399 8.45 2.12 13.73
CA PHE A 399 7.50 3.23 13.76
C PHE A 399 6.08 2.76 13.40
N GLY A 400 5.66 1.63 13.97
CA GLY A 400 4.36 1.02 13.72
C GLY A 400 4.18 0.69 12.24
N SER A 401 5.14 0.01 11.61
CA SER A 401 5.10 -0.30 10.17
C SER A 401 5.43 -1.76 9.86
N THR A 402 4.93 -2.24 8.73
CA THR A 402 5.16 -3.60 8.21
C THR A 402 5.17 -3.61 6.68
N CYS A 403 5.28 -4.79 6.05
CA CYS A 403 5.27 -4.94 4.60
C CYS A 403 3.93 -4.54 3.95
N HIS A 404 3.87 -4.51 2.63
CA HIS A 404 2.64 -4.19 1.88
C HIS A 404 2.19 -5.26 0.90
N GLY A 405 3.04 -6.25 0.61
CA GLY A 405 2.73 -7.31 -0.33
C GLY A 405 3.91 -8.27 -0.48
N ALA A 406 3.93 -9.03 -1.57
CA ALA A 406 5.02 -9.95 -1.87
C ALA A 406 6.31 -9.26 -2.37
N GLY A 407 6.20 -8.11 -3.03
CA GLY A 407 7.34 -7.47 -3.72
C GLY A 407 7.74 -8.22 -5.00
N ARG A 408 8.25 -7.49 -5.99
CA ARG A 408 8.62 -8.09 -7.29
C ARG A 408 10.04 -8.63 -7.27
N VAL A 409 10.27 -9.71 -8.00
CA VAL A 409 11.63 -10.24 -8.29
C VAL A 409 12.09 -9.94 -9.73
N SER A 410 11.17 -9.46 -10.58
CA SER A 410 11.46 -9.20 -11.99
C SER A 410 10.69 -7.99 -12.53
N SER A 411 11.30 -7.28 -13.48
CA SER A 411 10.68 -6.14 -14.16
C SER A 411 9.49 -6.57 -15.03
N ARG A 412 8.52 -5.66 -15.23
CA ARG A 412 7.37 -5.91 -16.11
C ARG A 412 7.79 -6.23 -17.55
N LYS A 413 8.83 -5.54 -18.04
CA LYS A 413 9.39 -5.80 -19.37
C LYS A 413 9.96 -7.21 -19.48
N ALA A 414 10.70 -7.67 -18.47
CA ALA A 414 11.24 -9.02 -18.46
C ALA A 414 10.13 -10.07 -18.40
N ALA A 415 9.08 -9.82 -17.60
CA ALA A 415 7.92 -10.70 -17.50
C ALA A 415 7.20 -10.89 -18.85
N ARG A 416 6.92 -9.79 -19.58
CA ARG A 416 6.28 -9.83 -20.91
C ARG A 416 7.08 -10.59 -21.96
N ASN A 417 8.40 -10.54 -21.86
CA ASN A 417 9.27 -11.26 -22.78
C ASN A 417 9.39 -12.75 -22.45
N ALA A 418 9.17 -13.12 -21.18
CA ALA A 418 9.40 -14.47 -20.68
C ALA A 418 8.13 -15.33 -20.59
N LEU A 419 6.94 -14.72 -20.49
CA LEU A 419 5.70 -15.42 -20.20
C LEU A 419 4.61 -15.08 -21.22
N SER A 420 3.78 -16.07 -21.53
CA SER A 420 2.50 -15.88 -22.24
C SER A 420 1.37 -15.67 -21.25
N GLY A 421 0.63 -14.57 -21.37
CA GLY A 421 -0.53 -14.30 -20.53
C GLY A 421 -1.61 -15.39 -20.61
N ASN A 422 -1.78 -16.02 -21.77
CA ASN A 422 -2.76 -17.09 -21.95
C ASN A 422 -2.36 -18.37 -21.21
N GLU A 423 -1.07 -18.71 -21.19
CA GLU A 423 -0.55 -19.85 -20.44
C GLU A 423 -0.70 -19.60 -18.93
N VAL A 424 -0.33 -18.41 -18.47
CA VAL A 424 -0.52 -18.02 -17.06
C VAL A 424 -1.99 -18.08 -16.65
N ALA A 425 -2.91 -17.59 -17.50
CA ALA A 425 -4.34 -17.67 -17.24
C ALA A 425 -4.86 -19.13 -17.22
N ALA A 426 -4.34 -20.00 -18.11
CA ALA A 426 -4.68 -21.41 -18.13
C ALA A 426 -4.21 -22.14 -16.86
N ASP A 427 -2.98 -21.87 -16.41
CA ASP A 427 -2.41 -22.43 -15.18
C ASP A 427 -3.20 -22.01 -13.94
N LEU A 428 -3.63 -20.75 -13.88
CA LEU A 428 -4.47 -20.24 -12.81
C LEU A 428 -5.86 -20.88 -12.85
N LYS A 429 -6.43 -21.07 -14.04
CA LYS A 429 -7.71 -21.75 -14.22
C LYS A 429 -7.66 -23.21 -13.75
N GLN A 430 -6.56 -23.92 -13.96
CA GLN A 430 -6.35 -25.28 -13.43
C GLN A 430 -6.35 -25.31 -11.89
N LYS A 431 -5.90 -24.23 -11.25
CA LYS A 431 -5.99 -24.02 -9.79
C LYS A 431 -7.36 -23.50 -9.34
N GLY A 432 -8.32 -23.40 -10.24
CA GLY A 432 -9.65 -22.88 -9.98
C GLY A 432 -9.72 -21.37 -9.81
N ILE A 433 -8.75 -20.62 -10.32
CA ILE A 433 -8.68 -19.15 -10.22
C ILE A 433 -8.99 -18.55 -11.59
N ILE A 434 -10.00 -17.69 -11.66
CA ILE A 434 -10.39 -16.99 -12.89
C ILE A 434 -9.69 -15.64 -12.96
N VAL A 435 -8.98 -15.35 -14.05
CA VAL A 435 -8.34 -14.03 -14.23
C VAL A 435 -8.93 -13.32 -15.44
N MET A 436 -9.26 -12.05 -15.26
CA MET A 436 -9.64 -11.14 -16.33
C MET A 436 -8.78 -9.89 -16.31
N ALA A 437 -8.30 -9.48 -17.47
CA ALA A 437 -7.42 -8.33 -17.63
C ALA A 437 -7.62 -7.68 -19.00
N PRO A 438 -7.22 -6.41 -19.19
CA PRO A 438 -7.31 -5.72 -20.48
C PRO A 438 -6.50 -6.36 -21.61
N SER A 439 -5.46 -7.14 -21.28
CA SER A 439 -4.62 -7.84 -22.25
C SER A 439 -3.91 -9.04 -21.62
N GLY A 440 -3.46 -9.97 -22.45
CA GLY A 440 -2.57 -11.05 -22.01
C GLY A 440 -1.25 -10.53 -21.43
N ASP A 441 -0.74 -9.42 -21.94
CA ASP A 441 0.46 -8.76 -21.41
C ASP A 441 0.27 -8.34 -19.94
N ALA A 442 -0.89 -7.80 -19.56
CA ALA A 442 -1.18 -7.44 -18.18
C ALA A 442 -1.18 -8.66 -17.24
N ILE A 443 -1.62 -9.82 -17.74
CA ILE A 443 -1.56 -11.10 -17.00
C ILE A 443 -0.09 -11.55 -16.86
N ALA A 444 0.69 -11.49 -17.94
CA ALA A 444 2.10 -11.87 -17.92
C ALA A 444 2.94 -10.98 -16.99
N GLU A 445 2.72 -9.66 -17.03
CA GLU A 445 3.43 -8.69 -16.18
C GLU A 445 3.27 -8.95 -14.68
N GLU A 446 2.12 -9.51 -14.29
CA GLU A 446 1.69 -9.69 -12.92
C GLU A 446 1.60 -11.19 -12.50
N ALA A 447 2.24 -12.07 -13.27
CA ALA A 447 2.32 -13.51 -13.01
C ALA A 447 2.87 -13.82 -11.61
N PRO A 448 2.38 -14.86 -10.91
CA PRO A 448 2.87 -15.22 -9.57
C PRO A 448 4.38 -15.40 -9.47
N SER A 449 5.02 -15.94 -10.52
CA SER A 449 6.47 -16.13 -10.59
C SER A 449 7.29 -14.83 -10.66
N MET A 450 6.63 -13.68 -10.89
CA MET A 450 7.27 -12.36 -10.90
C MET A 450 7.33 -11.71 -9.51
N TYR A 451 6.79 -12.39 -8.51
CA TYR A 451 6.72 -11.94 -7.12
C TYR A 451 7.50 -12.86 -6.18
N LYS A 452 7.93 -12.34 -5.04
CA LYS A 452 8.47 -13.18 -3.96
C LYS A 452 7.35 -14.08 -3.39
N PRO A 453 7.68 -15.20 -2.73
CA PRO A 453 6.67 -16.00 -2.05
C PRO A 453 6.01 -15.20 -0.90
N SER A 454 4.68 -14.99 -0.98
CA SER A 454 3.96 -14.17 0.00
C SER A 454 3.93 -14.81 1.40
N ASP A 455 3.92 -16.13 1.46
CA ASP A 455 4.05 -16.92 2.68
C ASP A 455 5.38 -16.67 3.38
N GLU A 456 6.48 -16.59 2.64
CA GLU A 456 7.81 -16.31 3.19
C GLU A 456 7.93 -14.86 3.70
N VAL A 457 7.37 -13.90 2.97
CA VAL A 457 7.32 -12.49 3.42
C VAL A 457 6.55 -12.39 4.74
N VAL A 458 5.37 -12.99 4.82
CA VAL A 458 4.53 -12.96 6.03
C VAL A 458 5.17 -13.76 7.17
N ARG A 459 5.88 -14.85 6.87
CA ARG A 459 6.64 -15.60 7.87
C ARG A 459 7.69 -14.74 8.56
N VAL A 460 8.45 -13.92 7.82
CA VAL A 460 9.44 -13.00 8.40
C VAL A 460 8.75 -11.94 9.27
N VAL A 461 7.66 -11.35 8.79
CA VAL A 461 6.87 -10.37 9.56
C VAL A 461 6.37 -10.95 10.89
N ARG A 462 5.90 -12.20 10.87
CA ARG A 462 5.46 -12.93 12.07
C ARG A 462 6.61 -13.21 13.03
N GLU A 463 7.72 -13.75 12.53
CA GLU A 463 8.85 -14.18 13.36
C GLU A 463 9.65 -13.00 13.95
N THR A 464 9.63 -11.85 13.29
CA THR A 464 10.15 -10.57 13.84
C THR A 464 9.18 -9.89 14.80
N GLY A 465 7.92 -10.33 14.82
CA GLY A 465 6.86 -9.84 15.68
C GLY A 465 6.21 -8.53 15.24
N ILE A 466 6.61 -7.95 14.09
CA ILE A 466 6.11 -6.64 13.63
C ILE A 466 4.67 -6.70 13.08
N SER A 467 4.13 -7.89 12.83
CA SER A 467 2.68 -8.09 12.72
C SER A 467 2.30 -9.50 13.14
N ARG A 468 1.04 -9.69 13.51
CA ARG A 468 0.49 -11.00 13.88
C ARG A 468 -0.46 -11.50 12.82
N VAL A 469 -0.30 -12.75 12.39
CA VAL A 469 -1.17 -13.34 11.35
C VAL A 469 -2.54 -13.68 11.93
N ILE A 470 -3.61 -13.22 11.28
CA ILE A 470 -4.99 -13.47 11.69
C ILE A 470 -5.63 -14.50 10.77
N ALA A 471 -5.54 -14.28 9.45
CA ALA A 471 -6.17 -15.15 8.47
C ALA A 471 -5.39 -15.23 7.15
N THR A 472 -5.55 -16.36 6.47
CA THR A 472 -5.08 -16.58 5.10
C THR A 472 -6.27 -16.49 4.14
N LEU A 473 -6.11 -15.78 3.04
CA LEU A 473 -7.13 -15.57 2.02
C LEU A 473 -6.65 -16.12 0.68
N MET A 474 -7.40 -17.05 0.10
CA MET A 474 -7.07 -17.67 -1.18
C MET A 474 -7.87 -17.03 -2.31
N PRO A 475 -7.22 -16.65 -3.43
CA PRO A 475 -7.92 -16.09 -4.58
C PRO A 475 -8.87 -17.12 -5.21
N LEU A 476 -10.05 -16.65 -5.61
CA LEU A 476 -11.03 -17.39 -6.40
C LEU A 476 -11.17 -16.79 -7.81
N GLY A 477 -11.03 -15.47 -7.90
CA GLY A 477 -11.07 -14.77 -9.16
C GLY A 477 -10.54 -13.35 -9.04
N VAL A 478 -9.95 -12.87 -10.13
CA VAL A 478 -9.06 -11.72 -10.12
C VAL A 478 -9.35 -10.85 -11.33
N ILE A 479 -9.57 -9.57 -11.09
CA ILE A 479 -9.61 -8.54 -12.12
C ILE A 479 -8.34 -7.71 -12.03
N LYS A 480 -7.56 -7.70 -13.10
CA LYS A 480 -6.38 -6.85 -13.23
C LYS A 480 -6.69 -5.54 -13.95
N GLY A 481 -5.98 -4.52 -13.49
CA GLY A 481 -5.85 -3.25 -14.17
C GLY A 481 -5.04 -3.33 -15.46
#